data_AF-A0A944N755-F1
#
_entry.id   AF-A0A944N755-F1
#
_cell.length_a   1.000
_cell.length_b   1.000
_cell.length_c   1.000
_cell.angle_alpha   90.00
_cell.angle_beta   90.00
_cell.angle_gamma   90.00
#
_symmetry.space_group_name_H-M   'P 1'
#
loop_
_entity.id
_entity.type
_entity.pdbx_description
1 polymer ?
#
loop_
_entity_poly.entity_id
_entity_poly.type
_entity_poly.pdbx_seq_one_letter_code
_entity_poly.pdbx_strand_id
1 'polypeptide(L)'
;MIISLLLSNTAFANFRCFQGGKIRSIKDRKSSTRKVSFCIGHPLFKMVSFNCINSNKCQAVQGYQLSVNMPKTYSDIGSRDYHKCYLIGGRAELIEYHNGSKWIETGICHFPDSSFISVFNIISTL
;
A
#
# COMPACT_ATOMS: atom_id res chain seq x y z
N MET A 1 -5.89 11.98 -18.55
CA MET A 1 -6.43 11.19 -17.42
C MET A 1 -6.20 12.01 -16.16
N ILE A 2 -7.25 12.60 -15.58
CA ILE A 2 -7.13 13.52 -14.44
C ILE A 2 -7.25 12.70 -13.16
N ILE A 3 -6.17 12.63 -12.37
CA ILE A 3 -6.17 12.01 -11.04
C ILE A 3 -6.75 13.04 -10.07
N SER A 4 -8.01 12.88 -9.68
CA SER A 4 -8.65 13.77 -8.70
C SER A 4 -8.32 13.31 -7.28
N LEU A 5 -7.57 14.14 -6.54
CA LEU A 5 -7.32 13.95 -5.11
C LEU A 5 -8.54 14.40 -4.31
N LEU A 6 -9.28 13.46 -3.73
CA LEU A 6 -10.34 13.75 -2.76
C LEU A 6 -9.75 13.68 -1.33
N LEU A 7 -9.60 14.83 -0.69
CA LEU A 7 -9.21 14.95 0.71
C LEU A 7 -10.43 14.63 1.59
N SER A 8 -10.59 13.37 1.99
CA SER A 8 -11.62 12.97 2.95
C SER A 8 -11.11 13.14 4.40
N ASN A 9 -11.78 14.00 5.18
CA ASN A 9 -11.55 14.21 6.62
C ASN A 9 -11.89 12.93 7.41
N THR A 10 -10.96 11.99 7.49
CA THR A 10 -11.11 10.78 8.31
C THR A 10 -10.12 10.79 9.47
N ALA A 11 -10.60 10.36 10.64
CA ALA A 11 -9.90 10.36 11.91
C ALA A 11 -8.41 10.00 11.78
N PHE A 12 -7.56 10.84 12.41
CA PHE A 12 -6.11 10.76 12.34
C PHE A 12 -5.61 9.36 12.72
N ALA A 13 -5.35 8.52 11.73
CA ALA A 13 -4.59 7.31 11.96
C ALA A 13 -3.19 7.71 12.41
N ASN A 14 -2.73 7.17 13.54
CA ASN A 14 -1.39 7.42 14.05
C ASN A 14 -0.38 6.71 13.15
N PHE A 15 0.12 7.41 12.14
CA PHE A 15 1.09 6.87 11.20
C PHE A 15 2.50 6.92 11.79
N ARG A 16 3.19 5.79 11.76
CA ARG A 16 4.60 5.65 12.15
C ARG A 16 5.45 5.48 10.91
N CYS A 17 6.52 6.27 10.82
CA CYS A 17 7.54 6.16 9.77
C CYS A 17 8.63 5.19 10.23
N PHE A 18 8.96 4.20 9.41
CA PHE A 18 10.04 3.25 9.62
C PHE A 18 11.17 3.59 8.64
N GLN A 19 12.25 4.20 9.12
CA GLN A 19 13.47 4.38 8.33
C GLN A 19 14.21 3.05 8.20
N GLY A 20 14.36 2.55 6.98
CA GLY A 20 14.99 1.23 6.77
C GLY A 20 14.20 0.07 7.36
N GLY A 21 12.87 0.18 7.37
CA GLY A 21 11.97 -0.92 7.69
C GLY A 21 12.24 -2.16 6.82
N LYS A 22 11.94 -3.34 7.34
CA LYS A 22 12.22 -4.60 6.63
C LYS A 22 10.95 -5.11 5.98
N ILE A 23 11.02 -5.38 4.68
CA ILE A 23 10.01 -6.11 3.92
C ILE A 23 10.61 -7.41 3.43
N ARG A 24 9.89 -8.50 3.59
CA ARG A 24 10.20 -9.82 3.07
C ARG A 24 9.20 -10.17 1.97
N SER A 25 9.71 -10.48 0.78
CA SER A 25 8.93 -11.10 -0.29
C SER A 25 9.14 -12.59 -0.26
N ILE A 26 8.06 -13.38 -0.33
CA ILE A 26 8.12 -14.82 -0.49
C ILE A 26 7.73 -15.16 -1.93
N LYS A 27 8.70 -15.62 -2.72
CA LYS A 27 8.47 -16.09 -4.09
C LYS A 27 9.20 -17.41 -4.30
N ASP A 28 8.52 -18.40 -4.85
CA ASP A 28 9.10 -19.71 -5.18
C ASP A 28 9.86 -20.37 -4.01
N ARG A 29 9.28 -20.29 -2.80
CA ARG A 29 9.86 -20.75 -1.52
C ARG A 29 11.19 -20.10 -1.12
N LYS A 30 11.61 -19.05 -1.82
CA LYS A 30 12.74 -18.20 -1.43
C LYS A 30 12.22 -16.91 -0.83
N SER A 31 12.78 -16.54 0.30
CA SER A 31 12.47 -15.26 0.95
C SER A 31 13.58 -14.26 0.66
N SER A 32 13.23 -13.07 0.19
CA SER A 32 14.16 -11.97 0.01
C SER A 32 13.76 -10.82 0.92
N THR A 33 14.68 -10.38 1.80
CA THR A 33 14.44 -9.26 2.70
C THR A 33 15.11 -8.01 2.15
N ARG A 34 14.33 -6.95 1.96
CA ARG A 34 14.80 -5.62 1.55
C ARG A 34 14.55 -4.60 2.66
N LYS A 35 15.48 -3.65 2.80
CA LYS A 35 15.28 -2.47 3.65
C LYS A 35 14.62 -1.38 2.81
N VAL A 36 13.49 -0.88 3.25
CA VAL A 36 12.74 0.20 2.60
C VAL A 36 12.13 1.11 3.66
N SER A 37 11.99 2.40 3.33
CA SER A 37 11.31 3.33 4.22
C SER A 37 9.82 3.37 3.89
N PHE A 38 8.97 3.26 4.92
CA PHE A 38 7.51 3.28 4.75
C PHE A 38 6.80 3.83 5.98
N CYS A 39 5.56 4.25 5.75
CA CYS A 39 4.61 4.68 6.77
C CYS A 39 3.55 3.61 6.99
N ILE A 40 3.20 3.32 8.25
CA ILE A 40 2.12 2.41 8.64
C ILE A 40 1.22 3.07 9.66
N GLY A 41 -0.10 2.91 9.52
CA GLY A 41 -1.09 3.39 10.49
C GLY A 41 -2.10 2.33 10.92
N HIS A 42 -2.51 2.42 12.19
CA HIS A 42 -3.62 1.67 12.79
C HIS A 42 -4.94 2.46 12.61
N PRO A 43 -6.13 1.83 12.49
CA PRO A 43 -6.42 0.39 12.57
C PRO A 43 -6.33 -0.39 11.25
N LEU A 44 -6.17 0.29 10.12
CA LEU A 44 -6.35 -0.32 8.80
C LEU A 44 -5.06 -0.83 8.13
N PHE A 45 -3.96 -0.99 8.88
CA PHE A 45 -2.64 -1.43 8.37
C PHE A 45 -2.25 -0.78 7.03
N LYS A 46 -2.57 0.51 6.90
CA LYS A 46 -2.37 1.28 5.67
C LYS A 46 -0.88 1.53 5.50
N MET A 47 -0.25 0.83 4.56
CA MET A 47 1.18 0.93 4.28
C MET A 47 1.44 1.78 3.02
N VAL A 48 2.33 2.77 3.10
CA VAL A 48 2.70 3.59 1.94
C VAL A 48 4.20 3.89 1.98
N SER A 49 4.89 3.82 0.85
CA SER A 49 6.33 4.12 0.76
C SER A 49 6.68 5.61 0.76
N PHE A 50 5.67 6.51 0.85
CA PHE A 50 5.86 7.93 0.55
C PHE A 50 6.42 8.76 1.74
N ASN A 51 7.30 9.72 1.42
CA ASN A 51 7.86 10.80 2.27
C ASN A 51 8.50 10.49 3.63
N CYS A 52 8.58 9.22 4.04
CA CYS A 52 9.32 8.84 5.25
C CYS A 52 10.81 9.26 5.11
N ILE A 53 11.46 8.99 3.98
CA ILE A 53 12.91 9.22 3.73
C ILE A 53 13.37 10.65 4.07
N ASN A 54 12.60 11.69 3.68
CA ASN A 54 13.08 13.07 3.75
C ASN A 54 12.60 13.87 4.97
N SER A 55 11.45 13.51 5.54
CA SER A 55 10.79 14.35 6.55
C SER A 55 10.61 13.66 7.91
N ASN A 56 10.92 12.35 7.98
CA ASN A 56 10.55 11.47 9.08
C ASN A 56 9.06 11.57 9.49
N LYS A 57 8.21 12.06 8.56
CA LYS A 57 6.78 12.30 8.76
C LYS A 57 6.00 11.50 7.73
N CYS A 58 4.84 11.02 8.17
CA CYS A 58 3.88 10.34 7.33
C CYS A 58 2.83 11.31 6.82
N GLN A 59 3.24 12.30 6.01
CA GLN A 59 2.33 13.31 5.46
C GLN A 59 1.30 12.72 4.48
N ALA A 60 1.63 11.62 3.79
CA ALA A 60 0.80 11.10 2.70
C ALA A 60 -0.35 10.19 3.14
N VAL A 61 -0.30 9.55 4.32
CA VAL A 61 -1.34 8.55 4.61
C VAL A 61 -2.65 9.18 5.11
N GLN A 62 -2.68 10.50 5.34
CA GLN A 62 -3.87 11.27 5.68
C GLN A 62 -4.86 11.47 4.53
N GLY A 63 -4.57 11.03 3.29
CA GLY A 63 -5.50 11.23 2.18
C GLY A 63 -5.29 10.37 0.93
N TYR A 64 -4.34 9.43 0.92
CA TYR A 64 -4.10 8.59 -0.27
C TYR A 64 -5.10 7.44 -0.30
N GLN A 65 -6.26 7.74 -0.87
CA GLN A 65 -7.20 6.80 -1.43
C GLN A 65 -7.11 6.93 -2.95
N LEU A 66 -6.67 5.87 -3.62
CA LEU A 66 -6.73 5.81 -5.08
C LEU A 66 -8.08 5.24 -5.46
N SER A 67 -8.90 6.06 -6.09
CA SER A 67 -10.22 5.67 -6.58
C SER A 67 -10.11 5.08 -7.98
N VAL A 68 -10.63 3.88 -8.16
CA VAL A 68 -10.77 3.24 -9.46
C VAL A 68 -12.23 2.97 -9.81
N ASN A 69 -12.60 3.28 -11.04
CA ASN A 69 -13.86 2.82 -11.61
C ASN A 69 -13.75 1.32 -11.91
N MET A 70 -14.66 0.52 -11.37
CA MET A 70 -14.68 -0.93 -11.52
C MET A 70 -15.87 -1.39 -12.39
N PRO A 71 -15.65 -2.09 -13.50
CA PRO A 71 -16.74 -2.76 -14.22
C PRO A 71 -17.44 -3.83 -13.36
N LYS A 72 -18.76 -4.02 -13.51
CA LYS A 72 -19.62 -4.79 -12.58
C LYS A 72 -19.35 -6.30 -12.46
N THR A 73 -18.58 -6.91 -13.33
CA THR A 73 -18.43 -8.38 -13.40
C THR A 73 -17.08 -8.82 -12.84
N TYR A 74 -17.07 -9.31 -11.59
CA TYR A 74 -15.87 -9.80 -10.90
C TYR A 74 -16.13 -11.13 -10.19
N SER A 75 -16.36 -12.19 -10.97
CA SER A 75 -16.39 -13.56 -10.46
C SER A 75 -15.16 -14.38 -10.85
N ASP A 76 -14.34 -13.92 -11.82
CA ASP A 76 -13.41 -14.83 -12.51
C ASP A 76 -11.92 -14.47 -12.35
N ILE A 77 -11.58 -13.41 -11.60
CA ILE A 77 -10.21 -12.84 -11.57
C ILE A 77 -9.71 -12.57 -10.15
N GLY A 78 -9.30 -13.62 -9.43
CA GLY A 78 -8.48 -13.51 -8.21
C GLY A 78 -8.97 -12.55 -7.12
N SER A 79 -8.05 -11.97 -6.33
CA SER A 79 -8.38 -11.01 -5.27
C SER A 79 -8.79 -9.65 -5.85
N ARG A 80 -9.97 -9.17 -5.46
CA ARG A 80 -10.51 -7.85 -5.84
C ARG A 80 -9.50 -6.71 -5.60
N ASP A 81 -8.80 -6.73 -4.48
CA ASP A 81 -7.84 -5.67 -4.11
C ASP A 81 -6.58 -5.69 -4.99
N TYR A 82 -6.17 -6.87 -5.43
CA TYR A 82 -5.03 -7.00 -6.34
C TYR A 82 -5.43 -6.56 -7.74
N HIS A 83 -6.69 -6.80 -8.14
CA HIS A 83 -7.21 -6.29 -9.40
C HIS A 83 -7.21 -4.75 -9.45
N LYS A 84 -7.59 -4.09 -8.35
CA LYS A 84 -7.50 -2.62 -8.25
C LYS A 84 -6.10 -2.11 -8.54
N CYS A 85 -5.08 -2.80 -8.04
CA CYS A 85 -3.68 -2.46 -8.30
C CYS A 85 -3.33 -2.50 -9.78
N TYR A 86 -3.78 -3.54 -10.51
CA TYR A 86 -3.54 -3.63 -11.95
C TYR A 86 -4.25 -2.51 -12.73
N LEU A 87 -5.47 -2.12 -12.33
CA LEU A 87 -6.23 -1.05 -12.97
C LEU A 87 -5.56 0.32 -12.87
N ILE A 88 -4.78 0.57 -11.82
CA ILE A 88 -3.99 1.80 -11.67
C ILE A 88 -2.57 1.68 -12.25
N GLY A 89 -2.30 0.64 -13.06
CA GLY A 89 -1.01 0.42 -13.69
C GLY A 89 0.08 -0.10 -12.74
N GLY A 90 -0.31 -0.62 -11.58
CA GLY A 90 0.60 -1.21 -10.61
C GLY A 90 0.74 -2.73 -10.75
N ARG A 91 1.66 -3.30 -9.98
CA ARG A 91 1.86 -4.75 -9.80
C ARG A 91 1.61 -5.14 -8.35
N ALA A 92 0.67 -6.03 -8.12
CA ALA A 92 0.39 -6.51 -6.77
C ALA A 92 1.46 -7.53 -6.31
N GLU A 93 1.85 -7.45 -5.04
CA GLU A 93 2.79 -8.36 -4.39
C GLU A 93 2.31 -8.67 -2.96
N LEU A 94 2.36 -9.95 -2.57
CA LEU A 94 2.20 -10.37 -1.18
C LEU A 94 3.55 -10.29 -0.48
N ILE A 95 3.60 -9.58 0.65
CA ILE A 95 4.82 -9.37 1.41
C ILE A 95 4.57 -9.54 2.91
N GLU A 96 5.64 -9.60 3.68
CA GLU A 96 5.59 -9.39 5.11
C GLU A 96 6.46 -8.20 5.50
N TYR A 97 5.97 -7.32 6.36
CA TYR A 97 6.78 -6.27 6.95
C TYR A 97 7.04 -6.53 8.43
N HIS A 98 8.19 -6.11 8.93
CA HIS A 98 8.51 -6.21 10.35
C HIS A 98 8.08 -4.94 11.09
N ASN A 99 7.15 -5.06 12.05
CA ASN A 99 6.61 -3.91 12.78
C ASN A 99 7.42 -3.51 14.04
N GLY A 100 8.52 -4.21 14.31
CA GLY A 100 9.33 -4.07 15.53
C GLY A 100 9.24 -5.26 16.47
N SER A 101 8.15 -6.03 16.41
CA SER A 101 7.94 -7.22 17.25
C SER A 101 7.69 -8.50 16.46
N LYS A 102 7.04 -8.39 15.28
CA LYS A 102 6.71 -9.54 14.44
C LYS A 102 6.68 -9.18 12.96
N TRP A 103 6.76 -10.21 12.14
CA TRP A 103 6.43 -10.15 10.71
C TRP A 103 4.91 -10.14 10.55
N ILE A 104 4.40 -9.24 9.72
CA ILE A 104 2.97 -9.09 9.42
C ILE A 104 2.79 -9.17 7.92
N GLU A 105 1.98 -10.12 7.47
CA GLU A 105 1.62 -10.28 6.07
C GLU A 105 0.71 -9.14 5.60
N THR A 106 0.93 -8.65 4.39
CA THR A 106 0.07 -7.66 3.73
C THR A 106 0.25 -7.70 2.21
N GLY A 107 -0.75 -7.20 1.48
CA GLY A 107 -0.64 -6.95 0.04
C GLY A 107 -0.21 -5.53 -0.24
N ILE A 108 0.73 -5.36 -1.17
CA ILE A 108 1.14 -4.05 -1.69
C ILE A 108 1.00 -3.98 -3.20
N CYS A 109 0.80 -2.77 -3.70
CA CYS A 109 0.78 -2.40 -5.09
C CYS A 109 2.03 -1.59 -5.40
N HIS A 110 2.91 -2.14 -6.24
CA HIS A 110 4.13 -1.50 -6.71
C HIS A 110 3.88 -0.70 -7.99
N PHE A 111 4.47 0.50 -8.05
CA PHE A 111 4.43 1.36 -9.23
C PHE A 111 5.79 1.40 -9.94
N PRO A 112 5.84 1.83 -11.22
CA PRO A 112 7.09 1.88 -12.00
C PRO A 112 8.19 2.76 -11.41
N ASP A 113 7.82 3.76 -10.61
CA ASP A 113 8.74 4.67 -9.90
C ASP A 113 9.32 4.06 -8.62
N SER A 114 9.13 2.75 -8.40
CA SER A 114 9.51 2.01 -7.18
C SER A 114 8.72 2.37 -5.92
N SER A 115 7.75 3.28 -6.02
CA SER A 115 6.83 3.54 -4.91
C SER A 115 5.86 2.37 -4.73
N PHE A 116 5.26 2.28 -3.55
CA PHE A 116 4.22 1.31 -3.26
C PHE A 116 3.19 1.83 -2.27
N ILE A 117 2.00 1.24 -2.36
CA ILE A 117 0.90 1.44 -1.43
C ILE A 117 0.25 0.09 -1.07
N SER A 118 -0.31 -0.06 0.11
CA SER A 118 -1.09 -1.25 0.44
C SER A 118 -2.30 -1.36 -0.49
N VAL A 119 -2.60 -2.57 -0.94
CA VAL A 119 -3.77 -2.80 -1.82
C VAL A 119 -5.09 -2.43 -1.12
N PHE A 120 -5.13 -2.47 0.21
CA PHE A 120 -6.29 -2.07 1.02
C PHE A 120 -6.54 -0.56 1.04
N ASN A 121 -5.56 0.25 0.61
CA ASN A 121 -5.74 1.69 0.44
C ASN A 121 -6.34 2.06 -0.92
N ILE A 122 -6.45 1.11 -1.85
CA ILE A 122 -7.08 1.35 -3.15
C ILE A 122 -8.57 1.10 -2.99
N ILE A 123 -9.37 2.14 -3.19
CA ILE A 123 -10.82 2.09 -3.04
C ILE A 123 -11.49 2.05 -4.41
N SER A 124 -12.61 1.34 -4.51
CA SER A 124 -13.45 1.40 -5.70
C SER A 124 -14.45 2.53 -5.54
N THR A 125 -14.64 3.31 -6.60
CA THR A 125 -15.81 4.18 -6.74
C THR A 125 -16.77 3.53 -7.74
N LEU A 126 -18.06 3.63 -7.45
CA LEU A 126 -19.13 3.24 -8.39
C LEU A 126 -19.32 4.31 -9.46
#